data_AF-V5HD31-F1
#
_entry.id   AF-V5HD31-F1
#
_cell.length_a   1.000
_cell.length_b   1.000
_cell.length_c   1.000
_cell.angle_alpha   90.00
_cell.angle_beta   90.00
_cell.angle_gamma   90.00
#
_symmetry.space_group_name_H-M   'P 1'
#
loop_
_entity.id
_entity.type
_entity.pdbx_description
1 polymer ?
#
loop_
_entity_poly.entity_id
_entity_poly.type
_entity_poly.pdbx_seq_one_letter_code
_entity_poly.pdbx_strand_id
1 'polypeptide(L)'
;PLMALISLVLSVISMVALALVLLTYCLFSQLRNLPGWNVMLLTGTLFLMHLSFLLSQRQSVQGAACRAAAIVCHYCVVNSFFWMNVLAFDLYRTFTKGGAVGARKVSRFLPGYLVYAFGVPFLIVGTCVGLDYFDTPLSPYYGLFGVCWIVNRLSALTFFAVPVAVLLLLNFVFYGMTVYAVHSSARDKWGPGLRCHNERNPAAATTY
;
A
#
# COMPACT_ATOMS: atom_id res chain seq x y z
N PRO A 1 -6.52 -18.48 22.71
CA PRO A 1 -7.22 -19.39 21.77
C PRO A 1 -8.17 -18.67 20.80
N LEU A 2 -9.11 -17.84 21.28
CA LEU A 2 -10.07 -17.13 20.41
C LEU A 2 -9.42 -16.16 19.42
N MET A 3 -8.51 -15.28 19.89
CA MET A 3 -7.81 -14.31 19.02
C MET A 3 -7.02 -14.97 17.88
N ALA A 4 -6.37 -16.12 18.16
CA ALA A 4 -5.63 -16.88 17.16
C ALA A 4 -6.56 -17.50 16.11
N LEU A 5 -7.71 -18.05 16.55
CA LEU A 5 -8.71 -18.61 15.63
C LEU A 5 -9.30 -17.54 14.71
N ILE A 6 -9.67 -16.38 15.26
CA ILE A 6 -10.18 -15.25 14.48
C ILE A 6 -9.12 -14.79 13.46
N SER A 7 -7.88 -14.60 13.91
CA SER A 7 -6.78 -14.18 13.04
C SER A 7 -6.53 -15.18 11.91
N LEU A 8 -6.59 -16.48 12.20
CA LEU A 8 -6.44 -17.55 11.22
C LEU A 8 -7.54 -17.49 10.15
N VAL A 9 -8.81 -17.49 10.58
CA VAL A 9 -9.96 -17.50 9.66
C VAL A 9 -9.95 -16.25 8.77
N LEU A 10 -9.77 -15.06 9.36
CA LEU A 10 -9.73 -13.80 8.62
C LEU A 10 -8.55 -13.74 7.63
N SER A 11 -7.38 -14.24 8.03
CA SER A 11 -6.21 -14.26 7.14
C SER A 11 -6.41 -15.22 5.97
N VAL A 12 -7.00 -16.39 6.19
CA VAL A 12 -7.30 -17.35 5.11
C VAL A 12 -8.30 -16.77 4.11
N ILE A 13 -9.40 -16.17 4.60
CA ILE A 13 -10.38 -15.51 3.73
C ILE A 13 -9.71 -14.41 2.91
N SER A 14 -8.88 -13.57 3.55
CA SER A 14 -8.15 -12.49 2.88
C SER A 14 -7.18 -13.04 1.83
N MET A 15 -6.44 -14.11 2.13
CA MET A 15 -5.52 -14.74 1.18
C MET A 15 -6.24 -15.30 -0.05
N VAL A 16 -7.40 -15.94 0.14
CA VAL A 16 -8.22 -16.44 -0.99
C VAL A 16 -8.66 -15.28 -1.87
N ALA A 17 -9.16 -14.20 -1.29
CA ALA A 17 -9.55 -13.00 -2.05
C ALA A 17 -8.36 -12.38 -2.80
N LEU A 18 -7.20 -12.24 -2.15
CA LEU A 18 -5.98 -11.71 -2.78
C LEU A 18 -5.48 -12.61 -3.92
N ALA A 19 -5.57 -13.93 -3.75
CA ALA A 19 -5.21 -14.89 -4.79
C ALA A 19 -6.14 -14.78 -6.01
N LEU A 20 -7.45 -14.59 -5.80
CA LEU A 20 -8.40 -14.34 -6.88
C LEU A 20 -8.07 -13.04 -7.63
N VAL A 21 -7.73 -11.96 -6.92
CA VAL A 21 -7.31 -10.70 -7.55
C VAL A 21 -6.07 -10.91 -8.41
N LEU A 22 -5.03 -11.56 -7.87
CA LEU A 22 -3.81 -11.88 -8.62
C LEU A 22 -4.12 -12.72 -9.86
N LEU A 23 -4.97 -13.75 -9.72
CA LEU A 23 -5.41 -14.58 -10.83
C LEU A 23 -6.10 -13.76 -11.92
N THR A 24 -7.03 -12.87 -11.55
CA THR A 24 -7.70 -11.98 -12.51
C THR A 24 -6.69 -11.15 -13.30
N TYR A 25 -5.75 -10.48 -12.64
CA TYR A 25 -4.75 -9.67 -13.35
C TYR A 25 -3.78 -10.50 -14.20
N CYS A 26 -3.48 -11.74 -13.81
CA CYS A 26 -2.69 -12.67 -14.61
C CYS A 26 -3.43 -13.13 -15.88
N LEU A 27 -4.73 -13.44 -15.77
CA LEU A 27 -5.55 -13.92 -16.89
C LEU A 27 -5.86 -12.80 -17.90
N PHE A 28 -6.11 -11.59 -17.42
CA PHE A 28 -6.53 -10.48 -18.27
C PHE A 28 -5.40 -9.47 -18.50
N SER A 29 -4.68 -9.66 -19.61
CA SER A 29 -3.58 -8.75 -20.02
C SER A 29 -4.01 -7.29 -20.19
N GLN A 30 -5.27 -7.06 -20.56
CA GLN A 30 -5.85 -5.72 -20.74
C GLN A 30 -5.89 -4.90 -19.44
N LEU A 31 -5.93 -5.55 -18.28
CA LEU A 31 -5.91 -4.91 -16.96
C LEU A 31 -4.50 -4.53 -16.49
N ARG A 32 -3.44 -5.03 -17.14
CA ARG A 32 -2.02 -4.80 -16.78
C ARG A 32 -1.48 -3.45 -17.26
N ASN A 33 -2.27 -2.40 -17.05
CA ASN A 33 -1.81 -1.01 -17.15
C ASN A 33 -0.98 -0.61 -15.91
N LEU A 34 -0.45 0.61 -15.86
CA LEU A 34 0.41 1.06 -14.75
C LEU A 34 -0.27 0.96 -13.36
N PRO A 35 -1.50 1.47 -13.16
CA PRO A 35 -2.27 1.19 -11.93
C PRO A 35 -2.46 -0.30 -11.64
N GLY A 36 -2.74 -1.10 -12.67
CA GLY A 36 -2.90 -2.55 -12.54
C GLY A 36 -1.65 -3.24 -12.01
N TRP A 37 -0.46 -2.88 -12.51
CA TRP A 37 0.82 -3.37 -11.98
C TRP A 37 1.03 -2.99 -10.51
N ASN A 38 0.70 -1.75 -10.12
CA ASN A 38 0.79 -1.32 -8.72
C ASN A 38 -0.14 -2.16 -7.83
N VAL A 39 -1.37 -2.42 -8.28
CA VAL A 39 -2.32 -3.28 -7.56
C VAL A 39 -1.81 -4.71 -7.46
N MET A 40 -1.27 -5.29 -8.53
CA MET A 40 -0.70 -6.65 -8.50
C MET A 40 0.46 -6.79 -7.52
N LEU A 41 1.35 -5.79 -7.46
CA LEU A 41 2.50 -5.81 -6.55
C LEU A 41 2.06 -5.59 -5.10
N LEU A 42 1.12 -4.68 -4.86
CA LEU A 42 0.47 -4.51 -3.55
C LEU A 42 -0.19 -5.81 -3.09
N THR A 43 -1.01 -6.45 -3.93
CA THR A 43 -1.73 -7.67 -3.55
C THR A 43 -0.79 -8.86 -3.36
N GLY A 44 0.27 -8.97 -4.17
CA GLY A 44 1.32 -9.96 -3.98
C GLY A 44 2.06 -9.80 -2.66
N THR A 45 2.41 -8.56 -2.28
CA THR A 45 3.08 -8.29 -0.99
C THR A 45 2.17 -8.52 0.20
N LEU A 46 0.87 -8.17 0.11
CA LEU A 46 -0.14 -8.50 1.12
C LEU A 46 -0.35 -10.01 1.26
N PHE A 47 -0.37 -10.76 0.17
CA PHE A 47 -0.48 -12.22 0.21
C PHE A 47 0.71 -12.84 0.95
N LEU A 48 1.93 -12.42 0.63
CA LEU A 48 3.15 -12.85 1.33
C LEU A 48 3.12 -12.45 2.80
N MET A 49 2.65 -11.25 3.14
CA MET A 49 2.48 -10.80 4.52
C MET A 49 1.56 -11.75 5.30
N HIS A 50 0.36 -12.05 4.78
CA HIS A 50 -0.57 -12.96 5.44
C HIS A 50 0.01 -14.37 5.59
N LEU A 51 0.72 -14.86 4.57
CA LEU A 51 1.39 -16.16 4.63
C LEU A 51 2.46 -16.18 5.74
N SER A 52 3.34 -15.19 5.78
CA SER A 52 4.38 -15.08 6.82
C SER A 52 3.78 -14.90 8.22
N PHE A 53 2.70 -14.15 8.35
CA PHE A 53 1.97 -13.99 9.60
C PHE A 53 1.38 -15.32 10.09
N LEU A 54 0.76 -16.11 9.21
CA LEU A 54 0.24 -17.43 9.56
C LEU A 54 1.34 -18.41 9.95
N LEU A 55 2.49 -18.38 9.27
CA LEU A 55 3.67 -19.17 9.64
C LEU A 55 4.19 -18.79 11.03
N SER A 56 4.24 -17.49 11.32
CA SER A 56 4.69 -16.94 12.60
C SER A 56 3.82 -17.36 13.79
N GLN A 57 2.56 -17.74 13.55
CA GLN A 57 1.65 -18.25 14.60
C GLN A 57 1.79 -19.75 14.89
N ARG A 58 2.52 -20.50 14.06
CA ARG A 58 2.67 -21.94 14.25
C ARG A 58 3.68 -22.22 15.36
N GLN A 59 3.28 -22.97 16.37
CA GLN A 59 4.17 -23.38 17.47
C GLN A 59 5.38 -24.20 17.02
N SER A 60 5.29 -24.84 15.85
CA SER A 60 6.39 -25.59 15.22
C SER A 60 7.47 -24.69 14.62
N VAL A 61 7.20 -23.40 14.42
CA VAL A 61 8.15 -22.44 13.86
C VAL A 61 8.91 -21.78 15.00
N GLN A 62 10.17 -22.21 15.20
CA GLN A 62 11.02 -21.75 16.30
C GLN A 62 12.42 -21.38 15.81
N GLY A 63 13.17 -20.68 16.66
CA GLY A 63 14.57 -20.31 16.40
C GLY A 63 14.75 -19.56 15.09
N ALA A 64 15.64 -20.04 14.23
CA ALA A 64 15.99 -19.40 12.97
C ALA A 64 14.81 -19.26 12.00
N ALA A 65 13.92 -20.26 11.94
CA ALA A 65 12.73 -20.20 11.08
C ALA A 65 11.78 -19.08 11.52
N CYS A 66 11.62 -18.91 12.84
CA CYS A 66 10.82 -17.83 13.38
C CYS A 66 11.45 -16.45 13.14
N ARG A 67 12.76 -16.32 13.35
CA ARG A 67 13.49 -15.08 13.02
C ARG A 67 13.32 -14.69 11.55
N ALA A 68 13.46 -15.65 10.64
CA ALA A 68 13.25 -15.42 9.20
C ALA A 68 11.80 -14.99 8.89
N ALA A 69 10.80 -15.69 9.45
CA ALA A 69 9.40 -15.34 9.26
C ALA A 69 9.07 -13.93 9.78
N ALA A 70 9.62 -13.54 10.94
CA ALA A 70 9.45 -12.22 11.52
C ALA A 70 10.06 -11.11 10.63
N ILE A 71 11.27 -11.32 10.08
CA ILE A 71 11.92 -10.39 9.15
C ILE A 71 11.12 -10.24 7.86
N VAL A 72 10.69 -11.36 7.26
CA VAL A 72 9.89 -11.35 6.03
C VAL A 72 8.55 -10.65 6.28
N CYS A 73 7.87 -10.98 7.39
CA CYS A 73 6.62 -10.34 7.77
C CYS A 73 6.80 -8.82 7.93
N HIS A 74 7.83 -8.38 8.67
CA HIS A 74 8.14 -6.96 8.84
C HIS A 74 8.37 -6.25 7.51
N TYR A 75 9.18 -6.83 6.63
CA TYR A 75 9.41 -6.30 5.29
C TYR A 75 8.13 -6.22 4.46
N CYS A 76 7.34 -7.29 4.41
CA CYS A 76 6.09 -7.32 3.64
C CYS A 76 5.08 -6.28 4.14
N VAL A 77 4.95 -6.07 5.46
CA VAL A 77 4.06 -5.02 5.97
C VAL A 77 4.54 -3.64 5.53
N VAL A 78 5.80 -3.28 5.80
CA VAL A 78 6.34 -1.96 5.42
C VAL A 78 6.22 -1.74 3.91
N ASN A 79 6.64 -2.73 3.10
CA ASN A 79 6.55 -2.71 1.64
C ASN A 79 5.11 -2.53 1.14
N SER A 80 4.12 -3.17 1.77
CA SER A 80 2.71 -2.97 1.39
C SER A 80 2.25 -1.52 1.55
N PHE A 81 2.68 -0.81 2.60
CA PHE A 81 2.40 0.62 2.77
C PHE A 81 3.08 1.50 1.72
N PHE A 82 4.29 1.14 1.29
CA PHE A 82 4.96 1.83 0.18
C PHE A 82 4.22 1.60 -1.14
N TRP A 83 3.77 0.38 -1.44
CA TRP A 83 2.92 0.12 -2.61
C TRP A 83 1.58 0.85 -2.55
N MET A 84 0.97 0.94 -1.37
CA MET A 84 -0.24 1.76 -1.17
C MET A 84 0.04 3.24 -1.45
N ASN A 85 1.18 3.75 -0.99
CA ASN A 85 1.61 5.13 -1.26
C ASN A 85 1.86 5.39 -2.76
N VAL A 86 2.53 4.46 -3.46
CA VAL A 86 2.70 4.50 -4.91
C VAL A 86 1.34 4.54 -5.61
N LEU A 87 0.41 3.68 -5.21
CA LEU A 87 -0.93 3.64 -5.78
C LEU A 87 -1.68 4.97 -5.57
N ALA A 88 -1.64 5.54 -4.36
CA ALA A 88 -2.27 6.82 -4.05
C ALA A 88 -1.65 7.97 -4.85
N PHE A 89 -0.31 8.02 -4.95
CA PHE A 89 0.39 9.00 -5.78
C PHE A 89 0.05 8.85 -7.27
N ASP A 90 -0.04 7.61 -7.76
CA ASP A 90 -0.40 7.30 -9.14
C ASP A 90 -1.82 7.81 -9.44
N LEU A 91 -2.79 7.51 -8.57
CA LEU A 91 -4.17 8.01 -8.69
C LEU A 91 -4.21 9.54 -8.67
N TYR A 92 -3.59 10.17 -7.68
CA TYR A 92 -3.49 11.64 -7.58
C TYR A 92 -2.99 12.27 -8.87
N ARG A 93 -1.89 11.76 -9.44
CA ARG A 93 -1.35 12.28 -10.71
C ARG A 93 -2.29 12.08 -11.90
N THR A 94 -3.04 10.97 -11.92
CA THR A 94 -4.01 10.70 -13.01
C THR A 94 -5.08 11.78 -13.01
N PHE A 95 -5.68 12.05 -11.86
CA PHE A 95 -6.82 12.96 -11.74
C PHE A 95 -6.44 14.45 -11.74
N THR A 96 -5.24 14.82 -11.28
CA THR A 96 -4.81 16.23 -11.28
C THR A 96 -4.20 16.68 -12.61
N LYS A 97 -3.50 15.82 -13.33
CA LYS A 97 -2.82 16.21 -14.57
C LYS A 97 -3.67 15.96 -15.83
N GLY A 98 -4.98 15.75 -15.66
CA GLY A 98 -5.93 15.51 -16.75
C GLY A 98 -5.59 14.28 -17.60
N GLY A 99 -4.83 13.33 -17.05
CA GLY A 99 -4.41 12.14 -17.77
C GLY A 99 -5.53 11.09 -17.78
N ALA A 100 -5.80 10.48 -18.93
CA ALA A 100 -6.65 9.30 -18.96
C ALA A 100 -6.01 8.15 -18.14
N VAL A 101 -6.83 7.40 -17.41
CA VAL A 101 -6.39 6.19 -16.71
C VAL A 101 -5.71 5.26 -17.74
N GLY A 102 -4.46 4.87 -17.47
CA GLY A 102 -3.68 4.02 -18.37
C GLY A 102 -2.91 4.74 -19.48
N ALA A 103 -2.98 6.08 -19.60
CA ALA A 103 -2.19 6.83 -20.58
C ALA A 103 -0.69 6.83 -20.28
N ARG A 104 -0.29 6.56 -19.03
CA ARG A 104 1.12 6.50 -18.62
C ARG A 104 1.75 5.17 -19.01
N LYS A 105 2.86 5.27 -19.76
CA LYS A 105 3.64 4.11 -20.21
C LYS A 105 4.27 3.38 -19.03
N VAL A 106 3.92 2.10 -18.87
CA VAL A 106 4.44 1.21 -17.82
C VAL A 106 5.98 1.22 -17.80
N SER A 107 6.61 1.07 -18.96
CA SER A 107 8.07 1.00 -19.10
C SER A 107 8.83 2.21 -18.57
N ARG A 108 8.20 3.39 -18.52
CA ARG A 108 8.84 4.62 -18.06
C ARG A 108 8.69 4.83 -16.55
N PHE A 109 7.55 4.45 -15.96
CA PHE A 109 7.22 4.79 -14.57
C PHE A 109 7.41 3.63 -13.60
N LEU A 110 7.14 2.39 -14.04
CA LEU A 110 7.20 1.22 -13.17
C LEU A 110 8.59 0.97 -12.56
N PRO A 111 9.72 1.12 -13.28
CA PRO A 111 11.05 0.92 -12.69
C PRO A 111 11.32 1.85 -11.49
N GLY A 112 10.91 3.11 -11.58
CA GLY A 112 11.06 4.06 -10.47
C GLY A 112 10.19 3.69 -9.26
N TYR A 113 8.95 3.24 -9.51
CA TYR A 113 8.07 2.75 -8.45
C TYR A 113 8.63 1.50 -7.77
N LEU A 114 9.21 0.56 -8.54
CA LEU A 114 9.86 -0.63 -8.01
C LEU A 114 11.05 -0.28 -7.11
N VAL A 115 11.94 0.60 -7.57
CA VAL A 115 13.11 1.03 -6.78
C VAL A 115 12.69 1.70 -5.47
N TYR A 116 11.67 2.55 -5.52
CA TYR A 116 11.15 3.19 -4.31
C TYR A 116 10.47 2.18 -3.37
N ALA A 117 9.48 1.44 -3.87
CA ALA A 117 8.62 0.62 -3.03
C ALA A 117 9.31 -0.64 -2.52
N PHE A 118 10.26 -1.23 -3.25
CA PHE A 118 11.06 -2.34 -2.72
C PHE A 118 12.35 -1.88 -2.05
N GLY A 119 13.05 -0.89 -2.62
CA GLY A 119 14.36 -0.45 -2.14
C GLY A 119 14.30 0.22 -0.78
N VAL A 120 13.37 1.14 -0.55
CA VAL A 120 13.30 1.85 0.74
C VAL A 120 12.95 0.91 1.90
N PRO A 121 11.93 0.04 1.81
CA PRO A 121 11.70 -0.99 2.83
C PRO A 121 12.88 -1.93 3.04
N PHE A 122 13.59 -2.29 1.96
CA PHE A 122 14.78 -3.13 2.07
C PHE A 122 15.87 -2.46 2.90
N LEU A 123 16.09 -1.15 2.70
CA LEU A 123 17.02 -0.38 3.52
C LEU A 123 16.56 -0.26 4.98
N ILE A 124 15.27 0.00 5.22
CA ILE A 124 14.71 0.10 6.58
C ILE A 124 14.86 -1.23 7.34
N VAL A 125 14.48 -2.35 6.72
CA VAL A 125 14.57 -3.66 7.37
C VAL A 125 16.02 -4.14 7.44
N GLY A 126 16.82 -3.89 6.40
CA GLY A 126 18.24 -4.25 6.37
C GLY A 126 19.05 -3.54 7.46
N THR A 127 18.78 -2.25 7.70
CA THR A 127 19.38 -1.52 8.84
C THR A 127 18.93 -2.10 10.17
N CYS A 128 17.64 -2.43 10.32
CA CYS A 128 17.11 -3.08 11.52
C CYS A 128 17.81 -4.43 11.81
N VAL A 129 18.00 -5.27 10.78
CA VAL A 129 18.72 -6.54 10.89
C VAL A 129 20.21 -6.32 11.17
N GLY A 130 20.83 -5.31 10.57
CA GLY A 130 22.23 -4.95 10.85
C GLY A 130 22.44 -4.52 12.30
N LEU A 131 21.54 -3.70 12.86
CA LEU A 131 21.60 -3.29 14.26
C LEU A 131 21.46 -4.47 15.24
N ASP A 132 20.67 -5.48 14.87
CA ASP A 132 20.54 -6.74 15.61
C ASP A 132 21.87 -7.52 15.68
N TYR A 133 22.76 -7.36 14.70
CA TYR A 133 24.07 -7.99 14.68
C TYR A 133 25.09 -7.27 15.58
N PHE A 134 24.98 -5.95 15.69
CA PHE A 134 25.91 -5.12 16.48
C PHE A 134 25.47 -4.92 17.94
N ASP A 135 24.40 -5.60 18.38
CA ASP A 135 23.83 -5.54 19.73
C ASP A 135 23.67 -4.10 20.29
N THR A 136 23.03 -3.24 19.49
CA THR A 136 22.77 -1.85 19.86
C THR A 136 21.51 -1.71 20.73
N PRO A 137 21.28 -0.57 21.40
CA PRO A 137 20.01 -0.31 22.11
C PRO A 137 18.75 -0.40 21.23
N LEU A 138 18.93 -0.29 19.91
CA LEU A 138 17.88 -0.37 18.88
C LEU A 138 17.81 -1.77 18.23
N SER A 139 18.46 -2.79 18.78
CA SER A 139 18.36 -4.17 18.31
C SER A 139 16.91 -4.68 18.41
N PRO A 140 16.31 -5.15 17.30
CA PRO A 140 14.92 -5.59 17.26
C PRO A 140 14.65 -6.89 18.02
N TYR A 141 15.67 -7.73 18.25
CA TYR A 141 15.52 -9.03 18.91
C TYR A 141 14.49 -9.92 18.19
N TYR A 142 14.62 -10.03 16.87
CA TYR A 142 13.68 -10.77 16.02
C TYR A 142 13.54 -12.24 16.45
N GLY A 143 12.31 -12.67 16.74
CA GLY A 143 12.03 -14.09 16.98
C GLY A 143 12.53 -14.62 18.34
N LEU A 144 12.89 -13.73 19.28
CA LEU A 144 13.35 -14.12 20.62
C LEU A 144 12.18 -14.29 21.60
N PHE A 145 12.45 -14.97 22.72
CA PHE A 145 11.49 -15.20 23.83
C PHE A 145 10.19 -15.90 23.42
N GLY A 146 10.23 -16.73 22.37
CA GLY A 146 9.05 -17.42 21.85
C GLY A 146 8.05 -16.51 21.13
N VAL A 147 8.42 -15.26 20.85
CA VAL A 147 7.59 -14.31 20.11
C VAL A 147 8.13 -14.16 18.70
N CYS A 148 7.30 -14.51 17.71
CA CYS A 148 7.68 -14.46 16.30
C CYS A 148 7.48 -13.09 15.64
N TRP A 149 8.12 -12.08 16.25
CA TRP A 149 8.03 -10.69 15.86
C TRP A 149 9.24 -9.89 16.38
N ILE A 150 9.24 -8.56 16.17
CA ILE A 150 10.14 -7.60 16.83
C ILE A 150 9.76 -7.52 18.31
N VAL A 151 10.68 -7.86 19.20
CA VAL A 151 10.44 -7.83 20.66
C VAL A 151 10.75 -6.44 21.23
N ASN A 152 11.79 -5.78 20.73
CA ASN A 152 12.17 -4.46 21.22
C ASN A 152 11.15 -3.39 20.78
N ARG A 153 10.50 -2.76 21.76
CA ARG A 153 9.48 -1.74 21.53
C ARG A 153 10.04 -0.50 20.84
N LEU A 154 11.26 -0.07 21.18
CA LEU A 154 11.87 1.11 20.58
C LEU A 154 12.19 0.86 19.10
N SER A 155 12.68 -0.33 18.78
CA SER A 155 12.93 -0.76 17.40
C SER A 155 11.63 -0.90 16.61
N ALA A 156 10.60 -1.49 17.20
CA ALA A 156 9.28 -1.58 16.58
C ALA A 156 8.67 -0.18 16.34
N LEU A 157 8.85 0.77 17.27
CA LEU A 157 8.38 2.13 17.06
C LEU A 157 9.15 2.82 15.93
N THR A 158 10.48 2.70 15.92
CA THR A 158 11.37 3.42 15.01
C THR A 158 11.34 2.86 13.59
N PHE A 159 11.42 1.54 13.41
CA PHE A 159 11.56 0.89 12.11
C PHE A 159 10.23 0.40 11.52
N PHE A 160 9.17 0.38 12.31
CA PHE A 160 7.84 -0.04 11.86
C PHE A 160 6.80 1.08 12.02
N ALA A 161 6.50 1.49 13.26
CA ALA A 161 5.38 2.40 13.52
C ALA A 161 5.57 3.79 12.89
N VAL A 162 6.75 4.40 13.03
CA VAL A 162 7.05 5.73 12.47
C VAL A 162 6.99 5.72 10.93
N PRO A 163 7.68 4.81 10.21
CA PRO A 163 7.57 4.73 8.75
C PRO A 163 6.12 4.54 8.27
N VAL A 164 5.35 3.67 8.92
CA VAL A 164 3.95 3.44 8.59
C VAL A 164 3.10 4.69 8.82
N ALA A 165 3.28 5.37 9.96
CA ALA A 165 2.55 6.61 10.26
C ALA A 165 2.83 7.71 9.23
N VAL A 166 4.09 7.91 8.85
CA VAL A 166 4.47 8.87 7.80
C VAL A 166 3.80 8.52 6.48
N LEU A 167 3.84 7.25 6.06
CA LEU A 167 3.19 6.81 4.83
C LEU A 167 1.67 7.01 4.87
N LEU A 168 1.03 6.74 6.01
CA LEU A 168 -0.41 6.96 6.20
C LEU A 168 -0.78 8.44 6.02
N LEU A 169 -0.01 9.36 6.61
CA LEU A 169 -0.23 10.79 6.45
C LEU A 169 -0.07 11.22 4.98
N LEU A 170 0.97 10.74 4.30
CA LEU A 170 1.17 11.02 2.87
C LEU A 170 0.03 10.47 2.01
N ASN A 171 -0.45 9.25 2.29
CA ASN A 171 -1.60 8.66 1.61
C ASN A 171 -2.87 9.49 1.82
N PHE A 172 -3.12 9.96 3.04
CA PHE A 172 -4.27 10.80 3.35
C PHE A 172 -4.25 12.11 2.56
N VAL A 173 -3.08 12.76 2.45
CA VAL A 173 -2.89 13.97 1.64
C VAL A 173 -3.14 13.69 0.16
N PHE A 174 -2.56 12.62 -0.41
CA PHE A 174 -2.80 12.24 -1.81
C PHE A 174 -4.27 11.92 -2.10
N TYR A 175 -4.93 11.22 -1.17
CA TYR A 175 -6.34 10.90 -1.28
C TYR A 175 -7.20 12.18 -1.28
N GLY A 176 -6.98 13.09 -0.33
CA GLY A 176 -7.69 14.37 -0.26
C GLY A 176 -7.53 15.20 -1.54
N MET A 177 -6.31 15.29 -2.07
CA MET A 177 -6.06 15.97 -3.35
C MET A 177 -6.73 15.27 -4.54
N THR A 178 -6.75 13.94 -4.56
CA THR A 178 -7.42 13.16 -5.60
C THR A 178 -8.93 13.44 -5.61
N VAL A 179 -9.56 13.37 -4.44
CA VAL A 179 -11.00 13.67 -4.26
C VAL A 179 -11.30 15.09 -4.73
N TYR A 180 -10.50 16.08 -4.31
CA TYR A 180 -10.66 17.46 -4.75
C TYR A 180 -10.60 17.60 -6.28
N ALA A 181 -9.61 16.99 -6.92
CA ALA A 181 -9.42 17.04 -8.37
C ALA A 181 -10.56 16.38 -9.16
N VAL A 182 -11.11 15.28 -8.63
CA VAL A 182 -12.28 14.61 -9.22
C VAL A 182 -13.51 15.50 -9.11
N HIS A 183 -13.76 16.11 -7.95
CA HIS A 183 -14.89 17.01 -7.75
C HIS A 183 -14.78 18.29 -8.59
N SER A 184 -13.60 18.90 -8.72
CA SER A 184 -13.41 20.07 -9.57
C SER A 184 -13.69 19.75 -11.03
N SER A 185 -13.19 18.61 -11.53
CA SER A 185 -13.42 18.16 -12.90
C SER A 185 -14.90 17.88 -13.19
N ALA A 186 -15.66 17.37 -12.22
CA ALA A 186 -17.10 17.16 -12.35
C ALA A 186 -17.87 18.49 -12.43
N ARG A 187 -17.46 19.50 -11.63
CA ARG A 187 -18.04 20.84 -11.66
C ARG A 187 -17.76 21.56 -12.99
N ASP A 188 -16.55 21.44 -13.52
CA ASP A 188 -16.16 22.08 -14.78
C ASP A 188 -16.84 21.47 -16.01
N LYS A 189 -17.32 20.22 -15.95
CA LYS A 189 -18.16 19.65 -17.03
C LYS A 189 -19.59 20.18 -17.01
N TRP A 190 -20.12 20.52 -15.83
CA TRP A 190 -21.49 21.03 -15.67
C TRP A 190 -21.58 22.56 -15.86
N GLY A 191 -20.50 23.29 -15.58
CA GLY A 191 -20.42 24.75 -15.72
C GLY A 191 -20.66 25.29 -17.14
N PRO A 192 -20.08 24.71 -18.22
CA PRO A 192 -20.36 25.10 -19.60
C PRO A 192 -21.80 24.81 -20.01
N GLY A 193 -22.38 23.70 -19.52
CA GLY A 193 -23.78 23.34 -19.76
C GLY A 193 -24.74 24.38 -19.18
N LEU A 194 -24.52 24.82 -17.94
CA LEU A 194 -25.29 25.91 -17.34
C LEU A 194 -25.04 27.27 -18.01
N ARG A 195 -23.80 27.59 -18.36
CA ARG A 195 -23.49 28.85 -19.08
C ARG A 195 -24.20 28.91 -20.43
N CYS A 196 -24.13 27.85 -21.24
CA CYS A 196 -24.80 27.79 -22.53
C CYS A 196 -26.33 27.72 -22.44
N HIS A 197 -26.89 27.29 -21.29
CA HIS A 197 -28.33 27.30 -21.05
C HIS A 197 -28.82 28.68 -20.59
N ASN A 198 -27.99 29.40 -19.82
CA ASN A 198 -28.27 30.76 -19.36
C ASN A 198 -28.13 31.78 -20.50
N GLU A 199 -27.14 31.62 -21.40
CA GLU A 199 -26.99 32.46 -22.60
C GLU A 199 -28.11 32.26 -23.63
N ARG A 200 -28.73 31.06 -23.67
CA ARG A 200 -29.89 30.79 -24.53
C ARG A 200 -31.24 31.24 -23.97
N ASN A 201 -31.31 31.60 -22.70
CA ASN A 201 -32.54 32.10 -22.08
C ASN A 201 -32.26 33.31 -21.16
N PRO A 202 -31.82 34.45 -21.73
CA PRO A 202 -31.46 35.65 -20.95
C PRO A 202 -32.65 36.30 -20.22
N ALA A 203 -33.90 35.92 -20.56
CA ALA A 203 -35.12 36.53 -20.01
C ALA A 203 -35.43 36.16 -18.55
N ALA A 204 -34.72 35.19 -17.96
CA ALA A 204 -34.93 34.79 -16.56
C ALA A 204 -34.05 35.57 -15.56
N ALA A 205 -33.09 36.38 -16.03
CA ALA A 205 -32.09 37.03 -15.17
C ALA A 205 -32.44 38.49 -14.78
N THR A 206 -33.55 39.05 -15.26
CA THR A 206 -33.91 40.47 -15.10
C THR A 206 -35.10 40.74 -14.16
N THR A 207 -35.51 39.78 -13.34
CA THR A 207 -36.70 39.94 -12.48
C THR A 207 -36.39 39.82 -10.99
N TYR A 208 -35.45 40.62 -10.47
CA TYR A 208 -35.39 41.04 -9.06
C TYR A 208 -34.72 42.40 -8.96
#